data_AF-A0A3R8PV13-F1
#
_entry.id   AF-A0A3R8PV13-F1
#
_cell.length_a   1.000
_cell.length_b   1.000
_cell.length_c   1.000
_cell.angle_alpha   90.00
_cell.angle_beta   90.00
_cell.angle_gamma   90.00
#
_symmetry.space_group_name_H-M   'P 1'
#
loop_
_entity.id
_entity.type
_entity.pdbx_description
1 polymer ?
#
loop_
_entity_poly.entity_id
_entity_poly.type
_entity_poly.pdbx_seq_one_letter_code
_entity_poly.pdbx_strand_id
1 'polypeptide(L)'
;MSPRRHLGMLLLLCCALLAGCTAQTSTPTSRSEPVDTSAKAMLGDLRTLDPCTLTDPAALQHHGSVSQAGTVSLDYCLLHVRPDDRTLVQVAVGELVGPEDSNPGDPVVQHGSLRISHSAPAPGHCTRRVQFGDGVSMQVSADLLEGGHTTGLCGIAETGAKVAADAVQQGRAGHRDHPPHSLALHDPCAVLDTEVVNQVPGLEEARPRPSVAGHQCSWGEPSADSPRVQLQHTAGEPPRLLHGAAVEEEVAGRRTVLSVVGGDPQVPLCSAETSHIPYGTVAGQVEVAQLVVALPGMTGTDACDYARGLARLAWPSLPPAHP
;
A
#
# COMPACT_ATOMS: atom_id res chain seq x y z
N MET A 1 36.50 70.03 59.45
CA MET A 1 36.78 71.05 58.41
C MET A 1 36.95 70.32 57.08
N SER A 2 36.16 70.68 56.07
CA SER A 2 36.49 70.41 54.65
C SER A 2 37.91 70.95 54.35
N PRO A 3 38.67 70.57 53.29
CA PRO A 3 38.14 70.15 51.98
C PRO A 3 39.04 69.25 51.07
N ARG A 4 38.44 68.84 49.94
CA ARG A 4 38.94 68.90 48.55
C ARG A 4 40.32 68.33 48.13
N ARG A 5 40.18 67.37 47.20
CA ARG A 5 40.57 67.40 45.76
C ARG A 5 42.02 67.15 45.30
N HIS A 6 42.02 66.59 44.09
CA HIS A 6 42.99 66.62 42.99
C HIS A 6 43.92 65.40 42.92
N LEU A 7 43.70 64.47 41.99
CA LEU A 7 43.76 64.57 40.51
C LEU A 7 45.21 64.67 40.03
N GLY A 8 45.65 63.61 39.36
CA GLY A 8 46.44 63.79 38.14
C GLY A 8 47.75 63.01 38.06
N MET A 9 47.83 62.21 36.98
CA MET A 9 49.02 61.86 36.21
C MET A 9 50.03 60.89 36.82
N LEU A 10 50.72 60.03 36.05
CA LEU A 10 50.56 59.40 34.73
C LEU A 10 51.78 58.46 34.59
N LEU A 11 51.76 57.57 33.60
CA LEU A 11 52.87 56.80 33.00
C LEU A 11 53.39 55.58 33.79
N LEU A 12 53.02 54.36 33.39
CA LEU A 12 53.57 53.54 32.27
C LEU A 12 54.84 52.78 32.67
N LEU A 13 54.74 51.45 32.80
CA LEU A 13 55.80 50.56 32.33
C LEU A 13 55.24 49.17 32.00
N CYS A 14 55.54 48.74 30.77
CA CYS A 14 55.20 47.46 30.17
C CYS A 14 55.94 46.28 30.82
N CYS A 15 55.27 45.14 30.96
CA CYS A 15 55.93 43.83 30.98
C CYS A 15 55.11 42.85 30.13
N ALA A 16 55.77 42.31 29.11
CA ALA A 16 55.23 41.39 28.12
C ALA A 16 54.95 40.02 28.72
N LEU A 17 53.73 39.50 28.50
CA LEU A 17 53.36 38.12 28.77
C LEU A 17 53.26 37.37 27.43
N LEU A 18 54.16 36.43 27.23
CA LEU A 18 54.13 35.47 26.13
C LEU A 18 53.03 34.44 26.42
N ALA A 19 51.85 34.62 25.84
CA ALA A 19 50.77 33.64 25.85
C ALA A 19 50.92 32.70 24.63
N GLY A 20 51.25 31.44 24.88
CA GLY A 20 51.24 30.39 23.86
C GLY A 20 49.81 30.04 23.46
N CYS A 21 49.41 30.38 22.24
CA CYS A 21 48.17 29.94 21.64
C CYS A 21 48.30 28.46 21.23
N THR A 22 47.77 27.55 22.05
CA THR A 22 47.47 26.19 21.57
C THR A 22 46.22 26.29 20.71
N ALA A 23 46.39 26.17 19.39
CA ALA A 23 45.29 26.09 18.45
C ALA A 23 44.52 24.79 18.72
N GLN A 24 43.40 24.88 19.46
CA GLN A 24 42.39 23.84 19.50
C GLN A 24 41.80 23.73 18.09
N THR A 25 42.28 22.72 17.36
CA THR A 25 41.67 22.25 16.14
C THR A 25 40.33 21.64 16.52
N SER A 26 39.28 22.45 16.44
CA SER A 26 37.90 21.98 16.52
C SER A 26 37.69 21.01 15.36
N THR A 27 37.80 19.72 15.63
CA THR A 27 37.40 18.68 14.69
C THR A 27 35.94 18.97 14.32
N PRO A 28 35.61 19.14 13.03
CA PRO A 28 34.22 19.33 12.64
C PRO A 28 33.49 18.05 13.01
N THR A 29 32.63 18.13 14.03
CA THR A 29 31.63 17.10 14.32
C THR A 29 30.81 16.96 13.05
N SER A 30 31.08 15.90 12.28
CA SER A 30 30.27 15.51 11.13
C SER A 30 28.87 15.30 11.67
N ARG A 31 28.01 16.30 11.46
CA ARG A 31 26.61 16.26 11.84
C ARG A 31 25.99 15.28 10.84
N SER A 32 25.83 14.02 11.26
CA SER A 32 25.15 13.01 10.47
C SER A 32 23.82 13.60 10.01
N GLU A 33 23.61 13.67 8.70
CA GLU A 33 22.32 14.10 8.17
C GLU A 33 21.23 13.15 8.72
N PRO A 34 20.04 13.68 9.09
CA PRO A 34 18.93 12.83 9.48
C PRO A 34 18.67 11.80 8.38
N VAL A 35 18.61 10.52 8.76
CA VAL A 35 18.25 9.45 7.82
C VAL A 35 16.83 9.73 7.33
N ASP A 36 16.66 9.88 6.02
CA ASP A 36 15.34 10.00 5.41
C ASP A 36 14.63 8.65 5.52
N THR A 37 13.59 8.60 6.35
CA THR A 37 12.78 7.41 6.61
C THR A 37 11.46 7.43 5.86
N SER A 38 11.28 8.31 4.87
CA SER A 38 10.10 8.30 4.00
C SER A 38 9.96 6.97 3.24
N ALA A 39 8.73 6.60 2.88
CA ALA A 39 8.49 5.35 2.15
C ALA A 39 9.30 5.30 0.86
N LYS A 40 9.33 6.40 0.09
CA LYS A 40 10.09 6.50 -1.15
C LYS A 40 11.60 6.38 -0.94
N ALA A 41 12.15 6.97 0.13
CA ALA A 41 13.58 6.84 0.42
C ALA A 41 13.98 5.41 0.79
N MET A 42 13.11 4.70 1.50
CA MET A 42 13.40 3.35 2.01
C MET A 42 13.01 2.21 1.05
N LEU A 43 12.01 2.42 0.20
CA LEU A 43 11.47 1.42 -0.74
C LEU A 43 11.82 1.72 -2.20
N GLY A 44 12.37 2.88 -2.52
CA GLY A 44 12.67 3.29 -3.90
C GLY A 44 11.41 3.70 -4.68
N ASP A 45 11.33 3.25 -5.93
CA ASP A 45 10.14 3.46 -6.76
C ASP A 45 8.97 2.56 -6.34
N LEU A 46 7.99 3.17 -5.66
CA LEU A 46 6.84 2.47 -5.09
C LEU A 46 5.98 1.75 -6.14
N ARG A 47 6.00 2.22 -7.39
CA ARG A 47 5.20 1.67 -8.49
C ARG A 47 5.78 0.36 -9.02
N THR A 48 7.09 0.16 -8.88
CA THR A 48 7.79 -1.05 -9.34
C THR A 48 8.22 -1.95 -8.18
N LEU A 49 7.91 -1.58 -6.93
CA LEU A 49 8.24 -2.37 -5.76
C LEU A 49 7.79 -3.83 -5.94
N ASP A 50 8.66 -4.76 -5.57
CA ASP A 50 8.32 -6.18 -5.45
C ASP A 50 8.09 -6.55 -3.98
N PRO A 51 6.83 -6.62 -3.51
CA PRO A 51 6.57 -6.91 -2.10
C PRO A 51 7.05 -8.29 -1.67
N CYS A 52 7.23 -9.23 -2.60
CA CYS A 52 7.72 -10.56 -2.25
C CYS A 52 9.16 -10.55 -1.76
N THR A 53 9.97 -9.55 -2.14
CA THR A 53 11.33 -9.34 -1.62
C THR A 53 11.36 -8.93 -0.14
N LEU A 54 10.23 -8.47 0.38
CA LEU A 54 10.05 -8.07 1.78
C LEU A 54 9.55 -9.22 2.66
N THR A 55 9.36 -10.41 2.10
CA THR A 55 8.89 -11.59 2.84
C THR A 55 10.01 -12.58 3.15
N ASP A 56 9.79 -13.42 4.17
CA ASP A 56 10.63 -14.58 4.48
C ASP A 56 9.71 -15.73 4.93
N PRO A 57 9.37 -16.67 4.04
CA PRO A 57 8.55 -17.82 4.39
C PRO A 57 9.12 -18.65 5.54
N ALA A 58 10.45 -18.71 5.72
CA ALA A 58 11.07 -19.48 6.79
C ALA A 58 10.76 -18.88 8.17
N ALA A 59 10.71 -17.56 8.28
CA ALA A 59 10.35 -16.87 9.52
C ALA A 59 8.92 -17.20 10.00
N LEU A 60 8.01 -17.54 9.08
CA LEU A 60 6.62 -17.89 9.39
C LEU A 60 6.42 -19.37 9.76
N GLN A 61 7.42 -20.23 9.58
CA GLN A 61 7.28 -21.68 9.79
C GLN A 61 6.93 -22.09 11.21
N HIS A 62 7.23 -21.24 12.20
CA HIS A 62 6.84 -21.50 13.59
C HIS A 62 5.32 -21.40 13.82
N HIS A 63 4.58 -20.81 12.87
CA HIS A 63 3.12 -20.75 12.89
C HIS A 63 2.45 -21.88 12.11
N GLY A 64 3.21 -22.71 11.37
CA GLY A 64 2.67 -23.76 10.52
C GLY A 64 3.46 -23.99 9.24
N SER A 65 2.95 -24.85 8.36
CA SER A 65 3.54 -25.02 7.03
C SER A 65 3.26 -23.80 6.16
N VAL A 66 4.28 -23.32 5.43
CA VAL A 66 4.20 -22.09 4.64
C VAL A 66 4.40 -22.39 3.17
N SER A 67 3.58 -21.81 2.30
CA SER A 67 3.67 -21.92 0.85
C SER A 67 3.34 -20.60 0.17
N GLN A 68 3.82 -20.41 -1.06
CA GLN A 68 3.40 -19.29 -1.88
C GLN A 68 1.95 -19.50 -2.33
N ALA A 69 1.10 -18.47 -2.26
CA ALA A 69 -0.32 -18.61 -2.56
C ALA A 69 -0.63 -18.74 -4.07
N GLY A 70 0.34 -18.50 -4.95
CA GLY A 70 0.20 -18.60 -6.41
C GLY A 70 -0.53 -17.43 -7.06
N THR A 71 -1.49 -16.81 -6.36
CA THR A 71 -2.10 -15.53 -6.74
C THR A 71 -1.15 -14.39 -6.41
N VAL A 72 -0.81 -13.60 -7.42
CA VAL A 72 0.16 -12.51 -7.33
C VAL A 72 -0.56 -11.18 -7.52
N SER A 73 -0.19 -10.15 -6.77
CA SER A 73 -0.72 -8.79 -6.92
C SER A 73 0.41 -7.82 -7.29
N LEU A 74 0.05 -6.68 -7.89
CA LEU A 74 0.99 -5.57 -8.09
C LEU A 74 1.36 -4.91 -6.76
N ASP A 75 0.46 -4.91 -5.77
CA ASP A 75 0.62 -4.17 -4.52
C ASP A 75 1.06 -5.04 -3.33
N TYR A 76 0.89 -6.37 -3.39
CA TYR A 76 1.23 -7.24 -2.27
C TYR A 76 1.68 -8.64 -2.70
N CYS A 77 2.44 -9.28 -1.80
CA CYS A 77 2.81 -10.68 -1.88
C CYS A 77 1.86 -11.52 -1.02
N LEU A 78 1.43 -12.67 -1.52
CA LEU A 78 0.56 -13.60 -0.80
C LEU A 78 1.28 -14.88 -0.40
N LEU A 79 1.22 -15.20 0.88
CA LEU A 79 1.66 -16.47 1.45
C LEU A 79 0.46 -17.21 2.05
N HIS A 80 0.48 -18.53 2.00
CA HIS A 80 -0.41 -19.39 2.76
C HIS A 80 0.35 -19.98 3.94
N VAL A 81 -0.21 -19.84 5.14
CA VAL A 81 0.22 -20.49 6.37
C VAL A 81 -0.87 -21.49 6.77
N ARG A 82 -0.50 -22.75 6.95
CA ARG A 82 -1.36 -23.79 7.52
C ARG A 82 -0.87 -24.20 8.90
N PRO A 83 -1.44 -23.64 9.98
CA PRO A 83 -1.11 -24.04 11.36
C PRO A 83 -1.44 -25.50 11.65
N ASP A 84 -2.50 -26.02 11.03
CA ASP A 84 -2.93 -27.41 11.08
C ASP A 84 -3.66 -27.80 9.79
N ASP A 85 -4.12 -29.06 9.70
CA ASP A 85 -4.76 -29.62 8.49
C ASP A 85 -6.14 -29.01 8.15
N ARG A 86 -6.74 -28.24 9.04
CA ARG A 86 -8.09 -27.66 8.87
C ARG A 86 -8.09 -26.13 8.82
N THR A 87 -6.92 -25.53 8.96
CA THR A 87 -6.78 -24.08 9.09
C THR A 87 -5.89 -23.56 7.98
N LEU A 88 -6.42 -22.64 7.18
CA LEU A 88 -5.69 -21.95 6.14
C LEU A 88 -5.74 -20.45 6.42
N VAL A 89 -4.56 -19.85 6.58
CA VAL A 89 -4.38 -18.42 6.75
C VAL A 89 -3.69 -17.86 5.51
N GLN A 90 -4.26 -16.82 4.93
CA GLN A 90 -3.59 -16.01 3.91
C GLN A 90 -2.86 -14.86 4.59
N VAL A 91 -1.62 -14.63 4.20
CA VAL A 91 -0.80 -13.50 4.67
C VAL A 91 -0.50 -12.61 3.48
N ALA A 92 -1.00 -11.37 3.51
CA ALA A 92 -0.68 -10.37 2.51
C ALA A 92 0.37 -9.39 3.07
N VAL A 93 1.41 -9.11 2.29
CA VAL A 93 2.49 -8.18 2.65
C VAL A 93 2.71 -7.22 1.51
N GLY A 94 2.62 -5.91 1.74
CA GLY A 94 3.11 -4.91 0.79
C GLY A 94 2.23 -3.69 0.56
N GLU A 95 0.92 -3.82 0.73
CA GLU A 95 -0.01 -2.75 0.36
C GLU A 95 0.32 -1.44 1.09
N LEU A 96 0.52 -0.37 0.32
CA LEU A 96 0.87 0.95 0.86
C LEU A 96 -0.38 1.81 1.03
N VAL A 97 -0.55 2.36 2.23
CA VAL A 97 -1.66 3.26 2.59
C VAL A 97 -1.15 4.62 3.07
N GLY A 98 -1.98 5.64 2.87
CA GLY A 98 -1.65 7.01 3.20
C GLY A 98 -1.71 7.30 4.70
N PRO A 99 -1.16 8.44 5.15
CA PRO A 99 -1.24 8.85 6.55
C PRO A 99 -2.68 9.02 7.07
N GLU A 100 -3.63 9.32 6.20
CA GLU A 100 -5.05 9.45 6.49
C GLU A 100 -5.71 8.13 6.92
N ASP A 101 -5.13 6.99 6.56
CA ASP A 101 -5.62 5.65 6.92
C ASP A 101 -5.12 5.18 8.29
N SER A 102 -4.32 6.00 8.97
CA SER A 102 -3.85 5.71 10.33
C SER A 102 -4.93 6.01 11.37
N ASN A 103 -5.15 5.07 12.31
CA ASN A 103 -6.06 5.30 13.42
C ASN A 103 -5.28 5.88 14.63
N PRO A 104 -5.59 7.10 15.11
CA PRO A 104 -4.87 7.75 16.21
C PRO A 104 -4.85 6.98 17.54
N GLY A 105 -5.68 5.94 17.70
CA GLY A 105 -5.73 5.09 18.89
C GLY A 105 -4.91 3.80 18.81
N ASP A 106 -4.33 3.44 17.66
CA ASP A 106 -3.63 2.17 17.51
C ASP A 106 -2.30 2.18 18.30
N PRO A 107 -2.01 1.15 19.13
CA PRO A 107 -0.72 1.02 19.81
C PRO A 107 0.44 0.95 18.81
N VAL A 108 1.47 1.78 19.03
CA VAL A 108 2.66 1.84 18.17
C VAL A 108 3.89 1.38 18.93
N VAL A 109 4.68 0.50 18.32
CA VAL A 109 5.96 0.01 18.86
C VAL A 109 7.09 0.39 17.91
N GLN A 110 8.19 0.88 18.47
CA GLN A 110 9.40 1.19 17.69
C GLN A 110 10.08 -0.10 17.23
N HIS A 111 10.46 -0.16 15.95
CA HIS A 111 11.21 -1.28 15.37
C HIS A 111 12.35 -0.72 14.51
N GLY A 112 13.51 -0.51 15.14
CA GLY A 112 14.66 0.14 14.51
C GLY A 112 14.35 1.59 14.11
N SER A 113 14.51 1.96 12.84
CA SER A 113 14.15 3.29 12.31
C SER A 113 12.67 3.43 11.94
N LEU A 114 11.93 2.32 11.93
CA LEU A 114 10.51 2.25 11.58
C LEU A 114 9.66 2.07 12.82
N ARG A 115 8.33 2.17 12.65
CA ARG A 115 7.35 1.90 13.69
C ARG A 115 6.38 0.83 13.21
N ILE A 116 5.85 0.02 14.12
CA ILE A 116 4.80 -0.96 13.81
C ILE A 116 3.56 -0.59 14.63
N SER A 117 2.46 -0.29 13.96
CA SER A 117 1.17 -0.09 14.63
C SER A 117 0.30 -1.34 14.62
N HIS A 118 -0.40 -1.51 15.73
CA HIS A 118 -1.24 -2.66 16.03
C HIS A 118 -2.70 -2.26 15.89
N SER A 119 -3.26 -2.51 14.71
CA SER A 119 -4.70 -2.30 14.54
C SER A 119 -5.49 -3.31 15.37
N ALA A 120 -6.65 -2.87 15.86
CA ALA A 120 -7.55 -3.73 16.60
C ALA A 120 -7.89 -4.98 15.78
N PRO A 121 -7.81 -6.20 16.37
CA PRO A 121 -8.17 -7.42 15.66
C PRO A 121 -9.64 -7.42 15.29
N ALA A 122 -9.96 -7.93 14.11
CA ALA A 122 -11.32 -8.19 13.66
C ALA A 122 -11.56 -9.72 13.62
N PRO A 123 -12.83 -10.18 13.67
CA PRO A 123 -13.12 -11.61 13.51
C PRO A 123 -12.54 -12.15 12.20
N GLY A 124 -11.62 -13.12 12.29
CA GLY A 124 -10.99 -13.74 11.11
C GLY A 124 -9.94 -12.89 10.40
N HIS A 125 -9.57 -11.72 10.93
CA HIS A 125 -8.61 -10.81 10.29
C HIS A 125 -7.73 -10.11 11.34
N CYS A 126 -6.44 -9.97 11.05
CA CYS A 126 -5.56 -9.10 11.82
C CYS A 126 -4.55 -8.39 10.93
N THR A 127 -4.39 -7.09 11.15
CA THR A 127 -3.44 -6.26 10.39
C THR A 127 -2.38 -5.63 11.30
N ARG A 128 -1.17 -5.54 10.76
CA ARG A 128 -0.06 -4.74 11.28
C ARG A 128 0.38 -3.77 10.21
N ARG A 129 0.84 -2.60 10.62
CA ARG A 129 1.31 -1.57 9.68
C ARG A 129 2.71 -1.14 10.03
N VAL A 130 3.63 -1.31 9.08
CA VAL A 130 4.99 -0.78 9.16
C VAL A 130 4.95 0.67 8.68
N GLN A 131 5.12 1.62 9.61
CA GLN A 131 4.99 3.05 9.36
C GLN A 131 6.34 3.69 9.03
N PHE A 132 6.34 4.48 7.97
CA PHE A 132 7.47 5.29 7.51
C PHE A 132 7.45 6.70 8.13
N GLY A 133 8.51 7.47 7.91
CA GLY A 133 8.70 8.81 8.47
C GLY A 133 7.76 9.89 7.89
N ASP A 134 7.24 9.66 6.68
CA ASP A 134 6.27 10.51 5.99
C ASP A 134 4.80 10.15 6.32
N GLY A 135 4.58 9.16 7.20
CA GLY A 135 3.26 8.71 7.62
C GLY A 135 2.62 7.68 6.69
N VAL A 136 3.21 7.40 5.52
CA VAL A 136 2.85 6.23 4.71
C VAL A 136 3.06 4.97 5.53
N SER A 137 2.21 3.97 5.32
CA SER A 137 2.33 2.69 6.00
C SER A 137 2.22 1.52 5.03
N MET A 138 3.04 0.50 5.23
CA MET A 138 2.91 -0.79 4.54
C MET A 138 2.09 -1.74 5.42
N GLN A 139 1.03 -2.31 4.86
CA GLN A 139 0.16 -3.27 5.53
C GLN A 139 0.73 -4.69 5.45
N VAL A 140 0.56 -5.41 6.56
CA VAL A 140 0.73 -6.85 6.67
C VAL A 140 -0.54 -7.42 7.31
N SER A 141 -1.36 -8.13 6.53
CA SER A 141 -2.59 -8.75 7.01
C SER A 141 -2.45 -10.26 7.12
N ALA A 142 -3.17 -10.84 8.08
CA ALA A 142 -3.40 -12.27 8.20
C ALA A 142 -4.91 -12.52 8.23
N ASP A 143 -5.39 -13.24 7.23
CA ASP A 143 -6.80 -13.50 6.93
C ASP A 143 -7.09 -14.99 7.05
N LEU A 144 -8.11 -15.36 7.82
CA LEU A 144 -8.55 -16.74 7.95
C LEU A 144 -9.41 -17.12 6.73
N LEU A 145 -8.89 -18.01 5.87
CA LEU A 145 -9.63 -18.55 4.73
C LEU A 145 -10.46 -19.78 5.11
N GLU A 146 -9.90 -20.64 5.95
CA GLU A 146 -10.53 -21.88 6.43
C GLU A 146 -10.17 -22.11 7.91
N GLY A 147 -11.10 -22.67 8.69
CA GLY A 147 -10.88 -23.00 10.10
C GLY A 147 -11.64 -22.11 11.09
N GLY A 148 -11.23 -22.12 12.36
CA GLY A 148 -11.90 -21.39 13.45
C GLY A 148 -11.17 -20.11 13.88
N HIS A 149 -11.91 -19.16 14.47
CA HIS A 149 -11.41 -17.84 14.92
C HIS A 149 -10.37 -17.88 16.06
N THR A 150 -10.01 -19.06 16.58
CA THR A 150 -8.98 -19.22 17.62
C THR A 150 -7.55 -19.15 17.08
N THR A 151 -7.39 -19.01 15.76
CA THR A 151 -6.08 -18.91 15.11
C THR A 151 -5.36 -17.63 15.56
N GLY A 152 -4.08 -17.74 15.91
CA GLY A 152 -3.23 -16.63 16.34
C GLY A 152 -2.86 -15.64 15.22
N LEU A 153 -3.84 -15.16 14.45
CA LEU A 153 -3.67 -14.32 13.25
C LEU A 153 -2.78 -13.11 13.51
N CYS A 154 -2.97 -12.46 14.66
CA CYS A 154 -2.16 -11.32 15.03
C CYS A 154 -0.69 -11.64 15.28
N GLY A 155 -0.36 -12.85 15.74
CA GLY A 155 1.03 -13.30 15.87
C GLY A 155 1.67 -13.55 14.50
N ILE A 156 0.89 -14.06 13.55
CA ILE A 156 1.31 -14.25 12.15
C ILE A 156 1.58 -12.90 11.50
N ALA A 157 0.62 -11.97 11.56
CA ALA A 157 0.77 -10.62 11.01
C ALA A 157 1.94 -9.85 11.66
N GLU A 158 2.13 -9.98 12.99
CA GLU A 158 3.25 -9.40 13.72
C GLU A 158 4.61 -9.93 13.23
N THR A 159 4.70 -11.23 12.99
CA THR A 159 5.93 -11.84 12.45
C THR A 159 6.22 -11.31 11.05
N GLY A 160 5.20 -11.28 10.18
CA GLY A 160 5.34 -10.75 8.82
C GLY A 160 5.75 -9.27 8.81
N ALA A 161 5.16 -8.44 9.69
CA ALA A 161 5.50 -7.02 9.80
C ALA A 161 6.94 -6.78 10.25
N LYS A 162 7.44 -7.56 11.23
CA LYS A 162 8.84 -7.49 11.66
C LYS A 162 9.81 -7.89 10.55
N VAL A 163 9.52 -8.98 9.86
CA VAL A 163 10.32 -9.44 8.72
C VAL A 163 10.38 -8.39 7.61
N ALA A 164 9.23 -7.80 7.27
CA ALA A 164 9.16 -6.75 6.26
C ALA A 164 9.92 -5.49 6.70
N ALA A 165 9.74 -5.05 7.95
CA ALA A 165 10.48 -3.92 8.50
C ALA A 165 12.00 -4.15 8.52
N ASP A 166 12.46 -5.36 8.84
CA ASP A 166 13.87 -5.74 8.79
C ASP A 166 14.39 -5.74 7.35
N ALA A 167 13.63 -6.27 6.39
CA ALA A 167 13.99 -6.25 4.97
C ALA A 167 14.20 -4.83 4.44
N VAL A 168 13.26 -3.94 4.75
CA VAL A 168 13.31 -2.52 4.37
C VAL A 168 14.54 -1.84 4.95
N GLN A 169 14.80 -2.00 6.26
CA GLN A 169 15.96 -1.39 6.93
C GLN A 169 17.30 -1.94 6.44
N GLN A 170 17.32 -3.17 5.94
CA GLN A 170 18.49 -3.80 5.33
C GLN A 170 18.68 -3.43 3.85
N GLY A 171 17.79 -2.60 3.27
CA GLY A 171 17.84 -2.23 1.85
C GLY A 171 17.53 -3.39 0.91
N ARG A 172 16.70 -4.35 1.35
CA ARG A 172 16.30 -5.52 0.55
C ARG A 172 15.04 -5.32 -0.30
N ALA A 173 14.49 -4.11 -0.33
CA ALA A 173 13.38 -3.79 -1.24
C ALA A 173 13.86 -3.93 -2.69
N GLY A 174 13.32 -4.93 -3.39
CA GLY A 174 13.57 -5.13 -4.81
C GLY A 174 12.48 -4.50 -5.68
N HIS A 175 12.76 -4.43 -6.98
CA HIS A 175 11.84 -3.89 -7.98
C HIS A 175 11.63 -4.88 -9.11
N ARG A 176 10.41 -4.91 -9.64
CA ARG A 176 10.01 -5.68 -10.81
C ARG A 176 10.30 -4.91 -12.09
N ASP A 177 10.81 -5.62 -13.08
CA ASP A 177 10.91 -5.11 -14.44
C ASP A 177 9.59 -5.34 -15.17
N HIS A 178 8.96 -4.25 -15.63
CA HIS A 178 7.69 -4.29 -16.36
C HIS A 178 7.90 -3.95 -17.84
N PRO A 179 7.25 -4.66 -18.78
CA PRO A 179 7.27 -4.27 -20.18
C PRO A 179 6.54 -2.93 -20.37
N PRO A 180 6.84 -2.15 -21.43
CA PRO A 180 6.29 -0.80 -21.62
C PRO A 180 4.75 -0.71 -21.69
N HIS A 181 4.07 -1.80 -22.01
CA HIS A 181 2.61 -1.87 -22.13
C HIS A 181 1.96 -2.51 -20.88
N SER A 182 2.71 -2.72 -19.80
CA SER A 182 2.20 -3.25 -18.52
C SER A 182 1.31 -2.25 -17.81
N LEU A 183 0.16 -2.70 -17.30
CA LEU A 183 -0.74 -1.94 -16.44
C LEU A 183 -0.04 -1.38 -15.19
N ALA A 184 1.01 -2.05 -14.71
CA ALA A 184 1.82 -1.56 -13.60
C ALA A 184 2.43 -0.19 -13.89
N LEU A 185 2.66 0.17 -15.15
CA LEU A 185 3.22 1.47 -15.55
C LEU A 185 2.17 2.52 -15.95
N HIS A 186 0.88 2.15 -16.01
CA HIS A 186 -0.21 3.04 -16.41
C HIS A 186 -1.05 3.54 -15.22
N ASP A 187 -1.24 4.85 -15.15
CA ASP A 187 -2.04 5.49 -14.08
C ASP A 187 -3.54 5.19 -14.25
N PRO A 188 -4.18 4.45 -13.33
CA PRO A 188 -5.62 4.18 -13.40
C PRO A 188 -6.47 5.46 -13.25
N CYS A 189 -5.97 6.52 -12.60
CA CYS A 189 -6.72 7.78 -12.51
C CYS A 189 -6.81 8.51 -13.86
N ALA A 190 -5.92 8.20 -14.80
CA ALA A 190 -5.95 8.75 -16.16
C ALA A 190 -6.83 7.93 -17.12
N VAL A 191 -7.31 6.75 -16.70
CA VAL A 191 -8.10 5.84 -17.55
C VAL A 191 -9.58 6.24 -17.59
N LEU A 192 -10.11 6.74 -16.48
CA LEU A 192 -11.51 7.17 -16.34
C LEU A 192 -11.60 8.67 -16.07
N ASP A 193 -12.40 9.38 -16.87
CA ASP A 193 -12.72 10.78 -16.64
C ASP A 193 -13.60 10.91 -15.39
N THR A 194 -13.25 11.85 -14.52
CA THR A 194 -14.03 12.14 -13.30
C THR A 194 -15.42 12.68 -13.64
N GLU A 195 -15.59 13.44 -14.74
CA GLU A 195 -16.91 13.94 -15.14
C GLU A 195 -17.88 12.80 -15.49
N VAL A 196 -17.35 11.69 -16.00
CA VAL A 196 -18.13 10.47 -16.26
C VAL A 196 -18.47 9.78 -14.96
N VAL A 197 -17.53 9.63 -14.03
CA VAL A 197 -17.77 9.01 -12.72
C VAL A 197 -18.81 9.79 -11.92
N ASN A 198 -18.83 11.13 -12.04
CA ASN A 198 -19.79 11.98 -11.35
C ASN A 198 -21.24 11.84 -11.87
N GLN A 199 -21.48 11.04 -12.91
CA GLN A 199 -22.83 10.66 -13.35
C GLN A 199 -23.36 9.44 -12.58
N VAL A 200 -22.52 8.78 -11.78
CA VAL A 200 -22.91 7.68 -10.90
C VAL A 200 -23.59 8.26 -9.66
N PRO A 201 -24.77 7.75 -9.24
CA PRO A 201 -25.51 8.28 -8.10
C PRO A 201 -24.68 8.34 -6.81
N GLY A 202 -24.68 9.51 -6.17
CA GLY A 202 -23.96 9.75 -4.92
C GLY A 202 -22.46 10.01 -5.09
N LEU A 203 -21.96 10.15 -6.32
CA LEU A 203 -20.59 10.52 -6.64
C LEU A 203 -20.48 11.85 -7.39
N GLU A 204 -21.52 12.68 -7.38
CA GLU A 204 -21.61 13.91 -8.20
C GLU A 204 -20.48 14.91 -7.91
N GLU A 205 -19.95 14.91 -6.68
CA GLU A 205 -18.84 15.76 -6.23
C GLU A 205 -17.54 14.99 -5.96
N ALA A 206 -17.50 13.70 -6.33
CA ALA A 206 -16.34 12.87 -6.07
C ALA A 206 -15.12 13.37 -6.83
N ARG A 207 -13.94 13.19 -6.22
CA ARG A 207 -12.65 13.48 -6.83
C ARG A 207 -11.82 12.21 -6.89
N PRO A 208 -10.95 12.05 -7.91
CA PRO A 208 -10.08 10.90 -7.99
C PRO A 208 -9.08 10.93 -6.83
N ARG A 209 -8.89 9.78 -6.19
CA ARG A 209 -7.92 9.55 -5.13
C ARG A 209 -7.00 8.40 -5.55
N PRO A 210 -5.76 8.70 -5.98
CA PRO A 210 -4.79 7.67 -6.34
C PRO A 210 -4.31 6.92 -5.08
N SER A 211 -3.99 5.63 -5.22
CA SER A 211 -3.28 4.90 -4.17
C SER A 211 -1.82 5.31 -4.10
N VAL A 212 -1.18 5.03 -2.96
CA VAL A 212 0.23 5.40 -2.71
C VAL A 212 1.19 4.73 -3.72
N ALA A 213 0.94 3.48 -4.09
CA ALA A 213 1.72 2.76 -5.10
C ALA A 213 1.35 3.15 -6.55
N GLY A 214 0.23 3.87 -6.76
CA GLY A 214 -0.20 4.34 -8.07
C GLY A 214 -0.86 3.27 -8.95
N HIS A 215 -1.27 2.14 -8.38
CA HIS A 215 -1.98 1.06 -9.08
C HIS A 215 -3.50 1.09 -8.92
N GLN A 216 -4.03 2.05 -8.15
CA GLN A 216 -5.47 2.18 -7.93
C GLN A 216 -5.91 3.64 -8.00
N CYS A 217 -7.14 3.87 -8.46
CA CYS A 217 -7.83 5.14 -8.36
C CYS A 217 -9.23 4.91 -7.79
N SER A 218 -9.63 5.72 -6.81
CA SER A 218 -10.95 5.64 -6.21
C SER A 218 -11.69 6.98 -6.27
N TRP A 219 -13.02 6.90 -6.37
CA TRP A 219 -13.97 8.00 -6.26
C TRP A 219 -15.02 7.62 -5.22
N GLY A 220 -15.40 8.58 -4.36
CA GLY A 220 -16.27 8.33 -3.20
C GLY A 220 -15.46 7.96 -1.95
N GLU A 221 -16.16 7.66 -0.86
CA GLU A 221 -15.53 7.33 0.43
C GLU A 221 -15.18 5.83 0.52
N PRO A 222 -14.11 5.45 1.25
CA PRO A 222 -13.74 4.06 1.45
C PRO A 222 -14.59 3.42 2.57
N SER A 223 -15.91 3.60 2.49
CA SER A 223 -16.88 3.06 3.45
C SER A 223 -17.77 2.01 2.77
N ALA A 224 -18.18 1.00 3.52
CA ALA A 224 -19.09 -0.04 3.02
C ALA A 224 -20.48 0.54 2.66
N ASP A 225 -20.89 1.59 3.37
CA ASP A 225 -22.22 2.20 3.26
C ASP A 225 -22.25 3.43 2.34
N SER A 226 -21.12 3.76 1.69
CA SER A 226 -21.03 4.90 0.77
C SER A 226 -20.91 4.44 -0.69
N PRO A 227 -21.51 5.16 -1.65
CA PRO A 227 -21.24 4.96 -3.06
C PRO A 227 -19.74 5.10 -3.35
N ARG A 228 -19.20 4.22 -4.20
CA ARG A 228 -17.81 4.30 -4.66
C ARG A 228 -17.61 3.67 -6.03
N VAL A 229 -16.64 4.21 -6.75
CA VAL A 229 -16.04 3.60 -7.94
C VAL A 229 -14.55 3.44 -7.67
N GLN A 230 -14.00 2.27 -8.02
CA GLN A 230 -12.57 2.00 -7.90
C GLN A 230 -12.08 1.31 -9.16
N LEU A 231 -11.05 1.87 -9.79
CA LEU A 231 -10.30 1.20 -10.85
C LEU A 231 -8.94 0.78 -10.29
N GLN A 232 -8.66 -0.51 -10.35
CA GLN A 232 -7.41 -1.10 -9.89
C GLN A 232 -6.74 -1.86 -11.04
N HIS A 233 -5.44 -1.62 -11.18
CA HIS A 233 -4.54 -2.51 -11.91
C HIS A 233 -3.96 -3.50 -10.91
N THR A 234 -4.10 -4.78 -11.21
CA THR A 234 -3.57 -5.87 -10.38
C THR A 234 -3.00 -6.97 -11.27
N ALA A 235 -2.54 -8.05 -10.65
CA ALA A 235 -2.25 -9.28 -11.33
C ALA A 235 -3.02 -10.42 -10.65
N GLY A 236 -3.04 -11.59 -11.27
CA GLY A 236 -3.69 -12.75 -10.70
C GLY A 236 -4.06 -13.79 -11.75
N GLU A 237 -4.97 -14.69 -11.35
CA GLU A 237 -5.63 -15.54 -12.32
C GLU A 237 -6.50 -14.72 -13.29
N PRO A 238 -6.65 -15.15 -14.54
CA PRO A 238 -7.57 -14.52 -15.48
C PRO A 238 -9.01 -14.53 -14.92
N PRO A 239 -9.80 -13.45 -15.08
CA PRO A 239 -11.19 -13.40 -14.63
C PRO A 239 -12.03 -14.56 -15.19
N ARG A 240 -12.86 -15.17 -14.32
CA ARG A 240 -13.70 -16.34 -14.64
C ARG A 240 -15.12 -16.18 -14.12
N LEU A 241 -16.05 -16.92 -14.71
CA LEU A 241 -17.43 -17.03 -14.21
C LEU A 241 -17.48 -17.94 -12.99
N LEU A 242 -17.46 -17.35 -11.80
CA LEU A 242 -17.42 -18.10 -10.53
C LEU A 242 -18.82 -18.48 -9.99
N HIS A 243 -19.87 -17.79 -10.42
CA HIS A 243 -21.24 -18.01 -9.93
C HIS A 243 -22.30 -17.56 -10.94
N GLY A 244 -23.56 -17.92 -10.70
CA GLY A 244 -24.69 -17.63 -11.61
C GLY A 244 -25.00 -16.14 -11.82
N ALA A 245 -24.55 -15.27 -10.92
CA ALA A 245 -24.67 -13.81 -11.06
C ALA A 245 -23.46 -13.15 -11.77
N ALA A 246 -22.60 -13.95 -12.41
CA ALA A 246 -21.50 -13.47 -13.25
C ALA A 246 -21.85 -13.69 -14.72
N VAL A 247 -21.46 -12.75 -15.58
CA VAL A 247 -21.63 -12.83 -17.03
C VAL A 247 -20.33 -12.48 -17.72
N GLU A 248 -20.07 -13.13 -18.86
CA GLU A 248 -18.94 -12.82 -19.72
C GLU A 248 -19.48 -12.18 -20.99
N GLU A 249 -18.93 -11.03 -21.36
CA GLU A 249 -19.31 -10.30 -22.56
C GLU A 249 -18.11 -9.53 -23.13
N GLU A 250 -18.22 -9.09 -24.38
CA GLU A 250 -17.24 -8.20 -24.98
C GLU A 250 -17.61 -6.75 -24.68
N VAL A 251 -16.73 -6.03 -23.98
CA VAL A 251 -16.88 -4.60 -23.69
C VAL A 251 -15.75 -3.85 -24.36
N ALA A 252 -16.11 -3.01 -25.35
CA ALA A 252 -15.16 -2.20 -26.11
C ALA A 252 -13.96 -3.00 -26.67
N GLY A 253 -14.24 -4.19 -27.23
CA GLY A 253 -13.22 -5.05 -27.85
C GLY A 253 -12.39 -5.87 -26.86
N ARG A 254 -12.73 -5.87 -25.56
CA ARG A 254 -12.07 -6.70 -24.55
C ARG A 254 -13.05 -7.68 -23.92
N ARG A 255 -12.62 -8.94 -23.78
CA ARG A 255 -13.33 -9.95 -22.98
C ARG A 255 -13.41 -9.43 -21.54
N THR A 256 -14.63 -9.22 -21.06
CA THR A 256 -14.90 -8.69 -19.73
C THR A 256 -15.81 -9.64 -18.96
N VAL A 257 -15.43 -9.95 -17.73
CA VAL A 257 -16.29 -10.64 -16.77
C VAL A 257 -16.93 -9.58 -15.87
N LEU A 258 -18.26 -9.51 -15.90
CA LEU A 258 -19.03 -8.72 -14.94
C LEU A 258 -19.59 -9.64 -13.87
N SER A 259 -19.45 -9.26 -12.61
CA SER A 259 -19.81 -10.12 -11.49
C SER A 259 -20.34 -9.30 -10.31
N VAL A 260 -21.56 -9.62 -9.88
CA VAL A 260 -22.06 -9.16 -8.58
C VAL A 260 -21.21 -9.83 -7.50
N VAL A 261 -20.51 -9.04 -6.69
CA VAL A 261 -19.56 -9.58 -5.71
C VAL A 261 -20.30 -10.40 -4.67
N GLY A 262 -19.83 -11.63 -4.44
CA GLY A 262 -20.47 -12.59 -3.52
C GLY A 262 -21.64 -13.37 -4.13
N GLY A 263 -22.02 -13.09 -5.38
CA GLY A 263 -23.02 -13.86 -6.12
C GLY A 263 -24.48 -13.65 -5.70
N ASP A 264 -24.74 -12.79 -4.72
CA ASP A 264 -26.09 -12.40 -4.31
C ASP A 264 -26.50 -11.11 -5.06
N PRO A 265 -27.51 -11.15 -5.96
CA PRO A 265 -27.98 -9.98 -6.70
C PRO A 265 -28.47 -8.82 -5.83
N GLN A 266 -28.71 -9.01 -4.53
CA GLN A 266 -29.08 -7.95 -3.60
C GLN A 266 -27.86 -7.19 -3.05
N VAL A 267 -26.65 -7.73 -3.19
CA VAL A 267 -25.42 -7.03 -2.79
C VAL A 267 -25.16 -5.92 -3.80
N PRO A 268 -25.13 -4.64 -3.38
CA PRO A 268 -25.04 -3.48 -4.27
C PRO A 268 -23.61 -3.23 -4.77
N LEU A 269 -22.90 -4.29 -5.17
CA LEU A 269 -21.49 -4.27 -5.50
C LEU A 269 -21.25 -5.11 -6.75
N CYS A 270 -20.70 -4.50 -7.79
CA CYS A 270 -20.31 -5.21 -9.00
C CYS A 270 -18.85 -4.95 -9.36
N SER A 271 -18.22 -5.95 -9.95
CA SER A 271 -16.90 -5.89 -10.55
C SER A 271 -17.01 -6.09 -12.06
N ALA A 272 -16.23 -5.35 -12.84
CA ALA A 272 -15.98 -5.58 -14.25
C ALA A 272 -14.47 -5.77 -14.45
N GLU A 273 -14.07 -6.93 -14.97
CA GLU A 273 -12.67 -7.35 -15.03
C GLU A 273 -12.26 -7.78 -16.43
N THR A 274 -11.10 -7.31 -16.90
CA THR A 274 -10.47 -7.77 -18.14
C THR A 274 -9.03 -8.19 -17.90
N SER A 275 -8.62 -9.30 -18.51
CA SER A 275 -7.20 -9.66 -18.61
C SER A 275 -6.46 -8.73 -19.56
N HIS A 276 -5.16 -8.58 -19.35
CA HIS A 276 -4.28 -7.78 -20.19
C HIS A 276 -3.11 -8.59 -20.76
N ILE A 277 -1.97 -8.68 -20.08
CA ILE A 277 -0.78 -9.45 -20.52
C ILE A 277 -0.36 -10.50 -19.50
N PRO A 278 0.43 -11.52 -19.89
CA PRO A 278 1.03 -12.45 -18.93
C PRO A 278 1.84 -11.73 -17.85
N TYR A 279 1.77 -12.21 -16.61
CA TYR A 279 2.41 -11.58 -15.47
C TYR A 279 3.30 -12.55 -14.69
N GLY A 280 4.50 -12.09 -14.33
CA GLY A 280 5.44 -12.84 -13.50
C GLY A 280 5.93 -14.14 -14.14
N THR A 281 6.46 -15.03 -13.30
CA THR A 281 7.02 -16.34 -13.72
C THR A 281 6.07 -17.50 -13.51
N VAL A 282 4.96 -17.29 -12.79
CA VAL A 282 3.94 -18.31 -12.53
C VAL A 282 3.06 -18.44 -13.77
N ALA A 283 3.02 -19.65 -14.33
CA ALA A 283 2.26 -19.92 -15.54
C ALA A 283 0.76 -19.60 -15.37
N GLY A 284 0.19 -18.91 -16.36
CA GLY A 284 -1.24 -18.60 -16.39
C GLY A 284 -1.65 -17.35 -15.62
N GLN A 285 -0.75 -16.69 -14.89
CA GLN A 285 -1.03 -15.39 -14.28
C GLN A 285 -1.03 -14.29 -15.34
N VAL A 286 -1.92 -13.32 -15.18
CA VAL A 286 -2.06 -12.16 -16.06
C VAL A 286 -2.19 -10.88 -15.25
N GLU A 287 -1.87 -9.75 -15.85
CA GLU A 287 -2.32 -8.45 -15.38
C GLU A 287 -3.83 -8.32 -15.62
N VAL A 288 -4.52 -7.69 -14.68
CA VAL A 288 -5.98 -7.52 -14.69
C VAL A 288 -6.29 -6.05 -14.41
N ALA A 289 -7.13 -5.46 -15.26
CA ALA A 289 -7.82 -4.22 -14.93
C ALA A 289 -9.18 -4.59 -14.30
N GLN A 290 -9.38 -4.18 -13.06
CA GLN A 290 -10.59 -4.44 -12.27
C GLN A 290 -11.25 -3.12 -11.94
N LEU A 291 -12.49 -2.96 -12.40
CA LEU A 291 -13.35 -1.82 -12.06
C LEU A 291 -14.45 -2.29 -11.11
N VAL A 292 -14.50 -1.73 -9.91
CA VAL A 292 -15.51 -2.04 -8.89
C VAL A 292 -16.44 -0.84 -8.72
N VAL A 293 -17.75 -1.11 -8.67
CA VAL A 293 -18.80 -0.12 -8.42
C VAL A 293 -19.66 -0.58 -7.25
N ALA A 294 -19.74 0.23 -6.20
CA ALA A 294 -20.62 0.02 -5.05
C ALA A 294 -21.68 1.11 -4.98
N LEU A 295 -22.96 0.74 -4.89
CA LEU A 295 -24.11 1.65 -4.86
C LEU A 295 -25.11 1.27 -3.76
N PRO A 296 -24.76 1.49 -2.47
CA PRO A 296 -25.65 1.17 -1.36
C PRO A 296 -27.08 1.70 -1.58
N GLY A 297 -28.07 0.84 -1.35
CA GLY A 297 -29.49 1.15 -1.61
C GLY A 297 -30.00 0.76 -3.01
N MET A 298 -29.12 0.27 -3.89
CA MET A 298 -29.49 -0.32 -5.19
C MET A 298 -29.31 -1.85 -5.19
N THR A 299 -29.55 -2.51 -6.33
CA THR A 299 -29.24 -3.94 -6.50
C THR A 299 -27.85 -4.14 -7.11
N GLY A 300 -27.30 -5.35 -7.00
CA GLY A 300 -26.07 -5.74 -7.69
C GLY A 300 -26.19 -5.66 -9.21
N THR A 301 -27.38 -5.93 -9.75
CA THR A 301 -27.66 -5.77 -11.17
C THR A 301 -27.50 -4.30 -11.60
N ASP A 302 -28.06 -3.36 -10.83
CA ASP A 302 -27.90 -1.92 -11.12
C ASP A 302 -26.42 -1.52 -11.06
N ALA A 303 -25.69 -1.98 -10.03
CA ALA A 303 -24.25 -1.73 -9.93
C ALA A 303 -23.48 -2.29 -11.12
N CYS A 304 -23.86 -3.46 -11.67
CA CYS A 304 -23.26 -4.02 -12.86
C CYS A 304 -23.56 -3.23 -14.13
N ASP A 305 -24.73 -2.59 -14.24
CA ASP A 305 -25.04 -1.73 -15.38
C ASP A 305 -24.14 -0.49 -15.40
N TYR A 306 -23.87 0.12 -14.23
CA TYR A 306 -22.87 1.19 -14.11
C TYR A 306 -21.45 0.70 -14.38
N ALA A 307 -21.05 -0.44 -13.80
CA ALA A 307 -19.73 -1.03 -14.05
C ALA A 307 -19.50 -1.30 -15.55
N ARG A 308 -20.51 -1.82 -16.26
CA ARG A 308 -20.47 -2.01 -17.72
C ARG A 308 -20.31 -0.68 -18.47
N GLY A 309 -21.09 0.33 -18.10
CA GLY A 309 -21.05 1.65 -18.72
C GLY A 309 -19.67 2.30 -18.60
N LEU A 310 -19.12 2.28 -17.39
CA LEU A 310 -17.79 2.80 -17.09
C LEU A 310 -16.68 1.97 -17.76
N ALA A 311 -16.76 0.64 -17.74
CA ALA A 311 -15.79 -0.23 -18.43
C ALA A 311 -15.73 0.05 -19.93
N ARG A 312 -16.87 0.35 -20.58
CA ARG A 312 -16.92 0.73 -22.01
C ARG A 312 -16.10 1.99 -22.32
N LEU A 313 -15.97 2.89 -21.36
CA LEU A 313 -15.22 4.14 -21.48
C LEU A 313 -13.75 3.97 -21.05
N ALA A 314 -13.49 3.13 -20.04
CA ALA A 314 -12.15 2.86 -19.53
C ALA A 314 -11.31 1.97 -20.45
N TRP A 315 -11.88 0.86 -20.96
CA TRP A 315 -11.12 -0.19 -21.64
C TRP A 315 -10.37 0.25 -22.90
N PRO A 316 -10.90 1.20 -23.71
CA PRO A 316 -10.16 1.78 -24.83
C PRO A 316 -8.90 2.55 -24.44
N SER A 317 -8.86 3.09 -23.21
CA SER A 317 -7.72 3.88 -22.69
C SER A 317 -6.63 3.01 -22.08
N LEU A 318 -6.88 1.71 -21.87
CA LEU A 318 -5.86 0.77 -21.42
C LEU A 318 -4.84 0.54 -22.53
N PRO A 319 -3.56 0.29 -22.19
CA PRO A 319 -2.53 -0.08 -23.16
C PRO A 319 -2.96 -1.29 -24.01
N PRO A 320 -2.43 -1.44 -25.24
CA PRO A 320 -2.72 -2.61 -26.06
C PRO A 320 -2.13 -3.88 -25.42
N ALA A 321 -2.88 -4.98 -25.41
CA ALA A 321 -2.45 -6.27 -24.86
C ALA A 321 -1.44 -7.00 -25.75
N HIS A 322 -1.23 -6.51 -26.97
CA HIS A 322 -0.26 -7.00 -27.93
C HIS A 322 0.55 -5.82 -28.47
N PRO A 323 1.87 -5.98 -28.66
CA PRO A 323 2.71 -4.98 -29.32
C PRO A 323 2.35 -4.77 -30.79
#